data_AF-A0A1A8JLV7-F1
#
_entry.id   AF-A0A1A8JLV7-F1
#
_cell.length_a   1.000
_cell.length_b   1.000
_cell.length_c   1.000
_cell.angle_alpha   90.00
_cell.angle_beta   90.00
_cell.angle_gamma   90.00
#
_symmetry.space_group_name_H-M   'P 1'
#
loop_
_entity.id
_entity.type
_entity.pdbx_description
1 polymer ?
#
loop_
_entity_poly.entity_id
_entity_poly.type
_entity_poly.pdbx_seq_one_letter_code
_entity_poly.pdbx_strand_id
1 'polypeptide(L)'
;QKGLFVREPSGELPALVRWWNGIGGILDFTNPEACKWFSSNLHSLRARYNVSSFKFDAGETSYLPRQFSTLVPLSDPSTFTRRYSEMAIPFSSRAELRVGYQSQNISCFFRIIDRDSLWGYELGLKSIIPTVLTIGVLGYQFVLPDMIGGNAYPNNTAGQINGTNSLPDRELYIRWLELSAFMPAMQFSIPPWAYDKEVVQIAQKFTQLHEKLVAPRVLELAGEVLDTGDPIIRPLWWIANDDEAAFKIDSQFLIGDDLMVAPVLEPGKQERDIYLPAGRWMSYKGEHFDKGPMYLTDYPVDLDEVAYFTWVQ
;
A
#
# COMPACT_ATOMS: atom_id res chain seq x y z
N GLN A 1 -5.23 -15.00 32.58
CA GLN A 1 -6.39 -15.83 32.97
C GLN A 1 -6.76 -16.85 31.89
N LYS A 2 -7.10 -16.46 30.64
CA LYS A 2 -7.43 -17.42 29.55
C LYS A 2 -6.23 -18.03 28.79
N GLY A 3 -5.00 -17.60 29.08
CA GLY A 3 -3.79 -18.16 28.46
C GLY A 3 -3.65 -17.90 26.96
N LEU A 4 -4.19 -16.77 26.46
CA LEU A 4 -4.29 -16.45 25.03
C LEU A 4 -3.10 -15.66 24.46
N PHE A 5 -2.11 -15.33 25.29
CA PHE A 5 -0.97 -14.51 24.89
C PHE A 5 0.25 -15.37 24.58
N VAL A 6 1.11 -14.87 23.70
CA VAL A 6 2.50 -15.31 23.57
C VAL A 6 3.13 -15.20 24.95
N ARG A 7 3.95 -16.18 25.31
CA ARG A 7 4.51 -16.31 26.65
C ARG A 7 6.00 -16.08 26.66
N GLU A 8 6.52 -15.76 27.83
CA GLU A 8 7.95 -15.80 28.06
C GLU A 8 8.51 -17.23 27.88
N PRO A 9 9.83 -17.43 27.82
CA PRO A 9 10.43 -18.74 27.50
C PRO A 9 10.04 -19.87 28.45
N SER A 10 9.77 -19.56 29.73
CA SER A 10 9.29 -20.55 30.72
C SER A 10 7.88 -21.08 30.41
N GLY A 11 7.07 -20.32 29.65
CA GLY A 11 5.67 -20.59 29.41
C GLY A 11 4.73 -20.21 30.56
N GLU A 12 5.23 -19.64 31.67
CA GLU A 12 4.41 -19.34 32.85
C GLU A 12 3.64 -18.03 32.70
N LEU A 13 4.32 -16.98 32.23
CA LEU A 13 3.77 -15.62 32.15
C LEU A 13 3.63 -15.14 30.70
N PRO A 14 2.67 -14.25 30.41
CA PRO A 14 2.62 -13.55 29.12
C PRO A 14 3.92 -12.80 28.85
N ALA A 15 4.42 -12.89 27.62
CA ALA A 15 5.49 -12.04 27.15
C ALA A 15 4.99 -10.60 27.06
N LEU A 16 5.74 -9.68 27.68
CA LEU A 16 5.46 -8.26 27.62
C LEU A 16 6.41 -7.60 26.63
N VAL A 17 5.86 -6.73 25.78
CA VAL A 17 6.62 -5.99 24.77
C VAL A 17 6.32 -4.51 24.86
N ARG A 18 7.32 -3.69 24.54
CA ARG A 18 7.13 -2.25 24.39
C ARG A 18 6.50 -1.99 23.02
N TRP A 19 5.41 -1.24 23.04
CA TRP A 19 4.66 -0.78 21.88
C TRP A 19 4.67 0.75 21.84
N TRP A 20 4.23 1.34 20.72
CA TRP A 20 4.23 2.81 20.55
C TRP A 20 3.41 3.54 21.64
N ASN A 21 2.41 2.88 22.24
CA ASN A 21 1.60 3.43 23.32
C ASN A 21 1.78 2.70 24.68
N GLY A 22 2.99 2.22 24.99
CA GLY A 22 3.31 1.68 26.31
C GLY A 22 3.74 0.22 26.30
N ILE A 23 3.27 -0.57 27.27
CA ILE A 23 3.62 -2.00 27.41
C ILE A 23 2.36 -2.82 27.15
N GLY A 24 2.49 -3.85 26.30
CA GLY A 24 1.39 -4.74 25.92
C GLY A 24 1.79 -6.21 25.89
N GLY A 25 0.79 -7.07 25.79
CA GLY A 25 0.96 -8.50 25.50
C GLY A 25 0.52 -8.81 24.07
N ILE A 26 1.09 -9.86 23.48
CA ILE A 26 0.83 -10.25 22.10
C ILE A 26 -0.12 -11.43 22.10
N LEU A 27 -1.24 -11.36 21.37
CA LEU A 27 -2.13 -12.51 21.21
C LEU A 27 -1.41 -13.62 20.45
N ASP A 28 -1.50 -14.84 20.96
CA ASP A 28 -0.90 -16.01 20.36
C ASP A 28 -1.81 -16.57 19.26
N PHE A 29 -1.63 -16.14 18.01
CA PHE A 29 -2.41 -16.65 16.88
C PHE A 29 -2.07 -18.08 16.47
N THR A 30 -1.15 -18.76 17.17
CA THR A 30 -1.02 -20.21 17.09
C THR A 30 -2.05 -20.95 17.94
N ASN A 31 -2.67 -20.25 18.89
CA ASN A 31 -3.69 -20.78 19.79
C ASN A 31 -5.10 -20.60 19.17
N PRO A 32 -5.81 -21.70 18.82
CA PRO A 32 -7.15 -21.62 18.25
C PRO A 32 -8.15 -20.86 19.12
N GLU A 33 -8.01 -20.94 20.46
CA GLU A 33 -8.87 -20.20 21.39
C GLU A 33 -8.58 -18.70 21.37
N ALA A 34 -7.32 -18.28 21.11
CA ALA A 34 -6.98 -16.88 20.94
C ALA A 34 -7.56 -16.33 19.62
N CYS A 35 -7.44 -17.09 18.53
CA CYS A 35 -8.05 -16.76 17.24
C CYS A 35 -9.59 -16.63 17.37
N LYS A 36 -10.23 -17.61 18.01
CA LYS A 36 -11.68 -17.60 18.25
C LYS A 36 -12.11 -16.44 19.13
N TRP A 37 -11.37 -16.16 20.21
CA TRP A 37 -11.64 -15.04 21.09
C TRP A 37 -11.55 -13.71 20.34
N PHE A 38 -10.47 -13.48 19.60
CA PHE A 38 -10.28 -12.24 18.83
C PHE A 38 -11.36 -12.08 17.76
N SER A 39 -11.60 -13.12 16.96
CA SER A 39 -12.63 -13.13 15.93
C SER A 39 -14.03 -12.87 16.49
N SER A 40 -14.38 -13.45 17.64
CA SER A 40 -15.68 -13.22 18.29
C SER A 40 -15.88 -11.77 18.72
N ASN A 41 -14.81 -11.11 19.19
CA ASN A 41 -14.87 -9.69 19.54
C ASN A 41 -15.08 -8.82 18.28
N LEU A 42 -14.40 -9.12 17.18
CA LEU A 42 -14.60 -8.41 15.91
C LEU A 42 -16.02 -8.58 15.35
N HIS A 43 -16.57 -9.79 15.39
CA HIS A 43 -17.97 -10.03 15.03
C HIS A 43 -18.94 -9.26 15.93
N SER A 44 -18.64 -9.18 17.24
CA SER A 44 -19.42 -8.37 18.16
C SER A 44 -19.35 -6.87 17.83
N LEU A 45 -18.20 -6.36 17.36
CA LEU A 45 -18.09 -4.97 16.92
C LEU A 45 -18.95 -4.71 15.67
N ARG A 46 -18.91 -5.62 14.69
CA ARG A 46 -19.79 -5.53 13.51
C ARG A 46 -21.27 -5.53 13.92
N ALA A 47 -21.68 -6.49 14.74
CA ALA A 47 -23.08 -6.67 15.13
C ALA A 47 -23.61 -5.52 15.98
N ARG A 48 -22.80 -4.94 16.88
CA ARG A 48 -23.24 -3.89 17.81
C ARG A 48 -23.12 -2.48 17.24
N TYR A 49 -22.08 -2.21 16.46
CA TYR A 49 -21.71 -0.86 16.03
C TYR A 49 -21.69 -0.68 14.51
N ASN A 50 -22.11 -1.70 13.75
CA ASN A 50 -22.13 -1.67 12.29
C ASN A 50 -20.77 -1.36 11.65
N VAL A 51 -19.69 -1.81 12.29
CA VAL A 51 -18.33 -1.69 11.73
C VAL A 51 -18.26 -2.47 10.41
N SER A 52 -17.91 -1.78 9.33
CA SER A 52 -17.94 -2.37 7.98
C SER A 52 -16.63 -3.04 7.57
N SER A 53 -15.49 -2.52 8.04
CA SER A 53 -14.15 -2.97 7.68
C SER A 53 -13.21 -2.91 8.88
N PHE A 54 -12.08 -3.62 8.78
CA PHE A 54 -11.04 -3.61 9.81
C PHE A 54 -9.67 -3.30 9.22
N LYS A 55 -8.91 -2.47 9.91
CA LYS A 55 -7.48 -2.29 9.71
C LYS A 55 -6.74 -3.15 10.73
N PHE A 56 -5.98 -4.13 10.25
CA PHE A 56 -5.13 -4.99 11.05
C PHE A 56 -3.69 -4.47 11.00
N ASP A 57 -3.38 -3.65 11.99
CA ASP A 57 -2.05 -3.05 12.17
C ASP A 57 -1.15 -3.96 13.02
N ALA A 58 0.17 -3.76 12.92
CA ALA A 58 1.19 -4.64 13.49
C ALA A 58 1.24 -6.05 12.86
N GLY A 59 1.79 -7.02 13.61
CA GLY A 59 1.95 -8.42 13.19
C GLY A 59 3.37 -8.77 12.70
N GLU A 60 4.27 -7.79 12.64
CA GLU A 60 5.67 -7.94 12.34
C GLU A 60 6.39 -8.75 13.42
N THR A 61 7.40 -9.52 13.01
CA THR A 61 8.28 -10.25 13.94
C THR A 61 9.12 -9.33 14.83
N SER A 62 9.33 -8.07 14.41
CA SER A 62 10.08 -7.06 15.18
C SER A 62 9.43 -6.73 16.53
N TYR A 63 8.14 -7.03 16.68
CA TYR A 63 7.41 -6.86 17.92
C TYR A 63 7.43 -8.09 18.83
N LEU A 64 7.94 -9.22 18.36
CA LEU A 64 8.14 -10.39 19.20
C LEU A 64 9.34 -10.18 20.13
N PRO A 65 9.30 -10.70 21.37
CA PRO A 65 10.48 -10.68 22.22
C PRO A 65 11.59 -11.54 21.61
N ARG A 66 12.85 -11.30 22.01
CA ARG A 66 13.98 -12.12 21.55
C ARG A 66 13.83 -13.61 21.89
N GLN A 67 13.19 -13.91 23.03
CA GLN A 67 12.88 -15.26 23.45
C GLN A 67 11.42 -15.31 23.90
N PHE A 68 10.66 -16.26 23.37
CA PHE A 68 9.24 -16.41 23.65
C PHE A 68 8.81 -17.86 23.39
N SER A 69 7.60 -18.19 23.82
CA SER A 69 6.92 -19.44 23.50
C SER A 69 5.47 -19.20 23.06
N THR A 70 5.00 -20.04 22.14
CA THR A 70 3.63 -20.08 21.61
C THR A 70 3.02 -21.44 21.90
N LEU A 71 1.69 -21.55 21.85
CA LEU A 71 0.98 -22.81 22.09
C LEU A 71 1.41 -23.89 21.10
N VAL A 72 1.46 -23.55 19.81
CA VAL A 72 2.09 -24.39 18.79
C VAL A 72 3.46 -23.78 18.50
N PRO A 73 4.57 -24.51 18.75
CA PRO A 73 5.91 -24.03 18.49
C PRO A 73 6.11 -23.61 17.02
N LEU A 74 6.84 -22.50 16.83
CA LEU A 74 7.15 -21.97 15.51
C LEU A 74 8.50 -22.51 15.02
N SER A 75 8.56 -22.90 13.74
CA SER A 75 9.81 -23.28 13.06
C SER A 75 10.73 -22.10 12.76
N ASP A 76 10.13 -20.94 12.53
CA ASP A 76 10.78 -19.66 12.25
C ASP A 76 9.88 -18.53 12.79
N PRO A 77 10.43 -17.37 13.18
CA PRO A 77 9.63 -16.27 13.73
C PRO A 77 8.58 -15.73 12.75
N SER A 78 8.84 -15.75 11.44
CA SER A 78 7.93 -15.21 10.43
C SER A 78 6.65 -16.04 10.27
N THR A 79 6.65 -17.31 10.70
CA THR A 79 5.43 -18.09 10.85
C THR A 79 4.42 -17.42 11.81
N PHE A 80 4.87 -16.64 12.80
CA PHE A 80 3.96 -15.81 13.61
C PHE A 80 3.20 -14.80 12.75
N THR A 81 3.92 -14.05 11.90
CA THR A 81 3.33 -13.08 10.96
C THR A 81 2.32 -13.75 10.04
N ARG A 82 2.63 -14.95 9.53
CA ARG A 82 1.66 -15.73 8.75
C ARG A 82 0.39 -16.04 9.55
N ARG A 83 0.52 -16.53 10.78
CA ARG A 83 -0.64 -16.85 11.65
C ARG A 83 -1.46 -15.60 11.99
N TYR A 84 -0.80 -14.46 12.19
CA TYR A 84 -1.46 -13.17 12.35
C TYR A 84 -2.27 -12.80 11.10
N SER A 85 -1.70 -12.91 9.89
CA SER A 85 -2.42 -12.61 8.65
C SER A 85 -3.58 -13.59 8.41
N GLU A 86 -3.38 -14.89 8.67
CA GLU A 86 -4.43 -15.92 8.53
C GLU A 86 -5.64 -15.67 9.45
N MET A 87 -5.45 -15.02 10.60
CA MET A 87 -6.56 -14.62 11.47
C MET A 87 -7.55 -13.69 10.76
N ALA A 88 -7.09 -12.88 9.79
CA ALA A 88 -7.93 -11.94 9.06
C ALA A 88 -8.80 -12.60 7.97
N ILE A 89 -8.60 -13.88 7.64
CA ILE A 89 -9.33 -14.59 6.58
C ILE A 89 -10.86 -14.44 6.69
N PRO A 90 -11.51 -14.59 7.87
CA PRO A 90 -12.96 -14.40 8.00
C PRO A 90 -13.45 -12.96 7.70
N PHE A 91 -12.53 -12.01 7.57
CA PHE A 91 -12.81 -10.58 7.37
C PHE A 91 -12.26 -10.05 6.04
N SER A 92 -11.66 -10.91 5.21
CA SER A 92 -10.86 -10.53 4.02
C SER A 92 -11.62 -9.71 2.99
N SER A 93 -12.94 -9.86 2.90
CA SER A 93 -13.78 -9.09 1.98
C SER A 93 -13.68 -7.57 2.17
N ARG A 94 -13.37 -7.12 3.40
CA ARG A 94 -13.26 -5.69 3.78
C ARG A 94 -12.25 -5.52 4.90
N ALA A 95 -11.00 -5.90 4.64
CA ALA A 95 -9.93 -5.70 5.60
C ALA A 95 -8.61 -5.34 4.91
N GLU A 96 -7.78 -4.61 5.65
CA GLU A 96 -6.37 -4.40 5.31
C GLU A 96 -5.46 -5.05 6.35
N LEU A 97 -4.32 -5.56 5.89
CA LEU A 97 -3.21 -6.10 6.68
C LEU A 97 -1.96 -5.28 6.40
N ARG A 98 -1.15 -5.00 7.42
CA ARG A 98 0.17 -4.35 7.25
C ARG A 98 1.29 -5.33 6.86
N VAL A 99 1.08 -6.61 7.13
CA VAL A 99 2.13 -7.63 7.08
C VAL A 99 1.69 -8.88 6.33
N GLY A 100 2.65 -9.54 5.71
CA GLY A 100 2.47 -10.82 5.04
C GLY A 100 3.75 -11.64 5.07
N TYR A 101 3.59 -12.96 5.21
CA TYR A 101 4.66 -13.93 5.05
C TYR A 101 4.08 -15.25 4.56
N GLN A 102 4.40 -15.64 3.32
CA GLN A 102 3.82 -16.82 2.66
C GLN A 102 2.28 -16.87 2.78
N SER A 103 1.65 -15.72 2.56
CA SER A 103 0.24 -15.48 2.81
C SER A 103 -0.48 -14.87 1.60
N GLN A 104 0.05 -15.13 0.39
CA GLN A 104 -0.49 -14.66 -0.89
C GLN A 104 -1.90 -15.21 -1.16
N ASN A 105 -2.28 -16.31 -0.51
CA ASN A 105 -3.62 -16.90 -0.58
C ASN A 105 -4.70 -16.09 0.16
N ILE A 106 -4.34 -14.99 0.83
CA ILE A 106 -5.27 -14.13 1.56
C ILE A 106 -5.64 -12.94 0.68
N SER A 107 -6.92 -12.76 0.40
CA SER A 107 -7.43 -11.69 -0.48
C SER A 107 -7.70 -10.36 0.24
N CYS A 108 -7.01 -10.07 1.34
CA CYS A 108 -7.05 -8.75 1.98
C CYS A 108 -6.24 -7.73 1.16
N PHE A 109 -6.50 -6.44 1.38
CA PHE A 109 -5.52 -5.45 0.97
C PHE A 109 -4.26 -5.55 1.86
N PHE A 110 -3.08 -5.64 1.25
CA PHE A 110 -1.79 -5.55 1.93
C PHE A 110 -1.30 -4.11 1.84
N ARG A 111 -1.43 -3.40 2.96
CA ARG A 111 -0.91 -2.05 3.10
C ARG A 111 0.60 -2.11 3.28
N ILE A 112 1.32 -1.30 2.51
CA ILE A 112 2.76 -1.14 2.70
C ILE A 112 3.05 -0.53 4.07
N ILE A 113 4.30 -0.66 4.55
CA ILE A 113 4.70 -0.02 5.81
C ILE A 113 4.42 1.48 5.76
N ASP A 114 4.11 2.06 6.92
CA ASP A 114 3.87 3.50 7.04
C ASP A 114 4.98 4.29 6.32
N ARG A 115 4.53 5.24 5.51
CA ARG A 115 5.38 6.20 4.85
C ARG A 115 5.27 7.51 5.61
N ASP A 116 6.38 8.21 5.72
CA ASP A 116 6.41 9.51 6.37
C ASP A 116 6.14 10.60 5.34
N SER A 117 5.68 11.77 5.81
CA SER A 117 5.42 12.94 4.96
C SER A 117 6.70 13.57 4.39
N LEU A 118 7.38 12.80 3.53
CA LEU A 118 8.65 13.09 2.88
C LEU A 118 8.55 12.77 1.38
N TRP A 119 9.35 13.44 0.55
CA TRP A 119 9.40 13.17 -0.89
C TRP A 119 10.27 11.95 -1.24
N GLY A 120 11.33 11.69 -0.48
CA GLY A 120 12.42 10.77 -0.85
C GLY A 120 12.10 9.28 -0.83
N TYR A 121 13.12 8.46 -1.12
CA TYR A 121 13.04 6.99 -1.12
C TYR A 121 13.08 6.36 0.28
N GLU A 122 13.53 7.11 1.28
CA GLU A 122 13.58 6.67 2.69
C GLU A 122 12.20 6.84 3.33
N LEU A 123 11.29 5.91 3.02
CA LEU A 123 9.90 5.90 3.47
C LEU A 123 9.06 7.12 3.03
N GLY A 124 9.45 7.86 1.98
CA GLY A 124 8.66 8.96 1.41
C GLY A 124 7.89 8.58 0.14
N LEU A 125 7.35 9.57 -0.55
CA LEU A 125 6.54 9.44 -1.77
C LEU A 125 7.22 8.59 -2.86
N LYS A 126 8.51 8.84 -3.16
CA LYS A 126 9.26 8.09 -4.18
C LYS A 126 9.40 6.61 -3.87
N SER A 127 9.28 6.21 -2.61
CA SER A 127 9.40 4.80 -2.20
C SER A 127 8.17 3.96 -2.53
N ILE A 128 7.03 4.58 -2.85
CA ILE A 128 5.75 3.87 -3.04
C ILE A 128 5.80 2.96 -4.26
N ILE A 129 6.09 3.52 -5.44
CA ILE A 129 6.12 2.77 -6.70
C ILE A 129 7.04 1.55 -6.62
N PRO A 130 8.35 1.66 -6.31
CA PRO A 130 9.22 0.49 -6.26
C PRO A 130 8.77 -0.55 -5.22
N THR A 131 8.17 -0.11 -4.12
CA THR A 131 7.65 -1.05 -3.10
C THR A 131 6.40 -1.79 -3.59
N VAL A 132 5.44 -1.08 -4.18
CA VAL A 132 4.22 -1.69 -4.75
C VAL A 132 4.59 -2.68 -5.83
N LEU A 133 5.51 -2.31 -6.74
CA LEU A 133 6.01 -3.18 -7.80
C LEU A 133 6.65 -4.46 -7.23
N THR A 134 7.51 -4.32 -6.22
CA THR A 134 8.16 -5.46 -5.57
C THR A 134 7.13 -6.38 -4.92
N ILE A 135 6.17 -5.83 -4.18
CA ILE A 135 5.13 -6.59 -3.48
C ILE A 135 4.21 -7.33 -4.47
N GLY A 136 3.84 -6.68 -5.58
CA GLY A 136 3.05 -7.29 -6.64
C GLY A 136 3.77 -8.49 -7.27
N VAL A 137 5.05 -8.36 -7.62
CA VAL A 137 5.86 -9.47 -8.15
C VAL A 137 6.01 -10.62 -7.14
N LEU A 138 5.98 -10.33 -5.84
CA LEU A 138 5.99 -11.34 -4.77
C LEU A 138 4.62 -12.04 -4.55
N GLY A 139 3.61 -11.73 -5.38
CA GLY A 139 2.31 -12.40 -5.38
C GLY A 139 1.24 -11.73 -4.51
N TYR A 140 1.47 -10.51 -4.03
CA TYR A 140 0.51 -9.77 -3.21
C TYR A 140 -0.19 -8.71 -4.07
N GLN A 141 -1.27 -9.10 -4.74
CA GLN A 141 -1.86 -8.29 -5.82
C GLN A 141 -2.73 -7.13 -5.37
N PHE A 142 -3.32 -7.23 -4.18
CA PHE A 142 -4.18 -6.18 -3.61
C PHE A 142 -3.35 -5.28 -2.70
N VAL A 143 -2.54 -4.39 -3.27
CA VAL A 143 -1.68 -3.49 -2.47
C VAL A 143 -2.41 -2.19 -2.12
N LEU A 144 -2.25 -1.72 -0.89
CA LEU A 144 -2.67 -0.39 -0.45
C LEU A 144 -1.40 0.48 -0.24
N PRO A 145 -1.24 1.62 -0.95
CA PRO A 145 0.00 2.39 -1.03
C PRO A 145 0.27 3.29 0.19
N ASP A 146 -0.29 2.91 1.34
CA ASP A 146 -0.39 3.70 2.57
C ASP A 146 -1.26 4.98 2.44
N MET A 147 -1.35 5.74 3.54
CA MET A 147 -2.16 6.95 3.66
C MET A 147 -1.67 8.08 2.75
N ILE A 148 -2.63 8.75 2.11
CA ILE A 148 -2.37 9.94 1.30
C ILE A 148 -1.73 11.04 2.15
N GLY A 149 -0.55 11.49 1.71
CA GLY A 149 0.27 12.51 2.38
C GLY A 149 1.27 11.96 3.41
N GLY A 150 1.23 10.66 3.68
CA GLY A 150 2.09 10.02 4.67
C GLY A 150 1.77 10.38 6.13
N ASN A 151 2.51 9.75 7.03
CA ASN A 151 2.46 9.94 8.46
C ASN A 151 3.18 11.24 8.86
N ALA A 152 2.39 12.27 9.17
CA ALA A 152 2.87 13.56 9.64
C ALA A 152 2.97 13.66 11.18
N TYR A 153 2.62 12.60 11.92
CA TYR A 153 2.52 12.65 13.38
C TYR A 153 3.92 12.59 14.06
N PRO A 154 4.05 13.09 15.30
CA PRO A 154 5.28 12.94 16.09
C PRO A 154 5.69 11.47 16.25
N ASN A 155 7.01 11.20 16.27
CA ASN A 155 7.57 9.84 16.26
C ASN A 155 7.09 9.03 15.04
N ASN A 156 7.24 9.64 13.86
CA ASN A 156 6.95 8.98 12.59
C ASN A 156 7.83 7.75 12.35
N THR A 157 7.61 7.04 11.25
CA THR A 157 8.14 5.70 11.01
C THR A 157 9.66 5.67 10.95
N ALA A 158 10.28 6.70 10.39
CA ALA A 158 11.72 6.91 10.36
C ALA A 158 12.30 7.38 11.72
N GLY A 159 11.48 7.48 12.77
CA GLY A 159 11.90 7.89 14.11
C GLY A 159 12.21 9.38 14.23
N GLN A 160 11.73 10.22 13.31
CA GLN A 160 11.91 11.66 13.44
C GLN A 160 10.99 12.22 14.53
N ILE A 161 11.62 12.84 15.54
CA ILE A 161 10.94 13.49 16.67
C ILE A 161 10.37 14.86 16.25
N ASN A 162 10.70 15.34 15.05
CA ASN A 162 10.26 16.62 14.51
C ASN A 162 8.91 16.54 13.77
N GLY A 163 8.05 15.57 14.10
CA GLY A 163 6.65 15.66 13.72
C GLY A 163 6.04 16.85 14.44
N THR A 164 5.85 17.95 13.74
CA THR A 164 4.88 18.96 14.17
C THR A 164 3.51 18.27 14.07
N ASN A 165 2.57 18.50 14.99
CA ASN A 165 1.16 18.09 14.78
C ASN A 165 0.51 18.84 13.60
N SER A 166 1.27 19.07 12.52
CA SER A 166 0.91 19.81 11.34
C SER A 166 0.54 18.86 10.23
N LEU A 167 -0.12 19.43 9.24
CA LEU A 167 -0.38 18.74 7.99
C LEU A 167 0.94 18.53 7.23
N PRO A 168 1.04 17.46 6.40
CA PRO A 168 2.06 17.34 5.37
C PRO A 168 2.13 18.62 4.54
N ASP A 169 3.29 18.87 3.92
CA ASP A 169 3.41 19.90 2.89
C ASP A 169 2.27 19.75 1.85
N ARG A 170 1.70 20.88 1.45
CA ARG A 170 0.49 20.92 0.62
C ARG A 170 0.74 20.30 -0.76
N GLU A 171 1.88 20.60 -1.38
CA GLU A 171 2.22 20.05 -2.69
C GLU A 171 2.48 18.54 -2.56
N LEU A 172 3.22 18.13 -1.53
CA LEU A 172 3.44 16.71 -1.25
C LEU A 172 2.11 15.95 -1.11
N TYR A 173 1.15 16.47 -0.34
CA TYR A 173 -0.16 15.85 -0.16
C TYR A 173 -0.90 15.69 -1.50
N ILE A 174 -0.88 16.73 -2.34
CA ILE A 174 -1.52 16.69 -3.66
C ILE A 174 -0.83 15.67 -4.58
N ARG A 175 0.50 15.68 -4.70
CA ARG A 175 1.24 14.70 -5.54
C ARG A 175 1.09 13.26 -5.02
N TRP A 176 0.91 13.08 -3.72
CA TRP A 176 0.61 11.78 -3.12
C TRP A 176 -0.81 11.30 -3.44
N LEU A 177 -1.79 12.19 -3.36
CA LEU A 177 -3.17 11.94 -3.76
C LEU A 177 -3.25 11.54 -5.24
N GLU A 178 -2.57 12.30 -6.09
CA GLU A 178 -2.40 12.05 -7.52
C GLU A 178 -1.89 10.62 -7.78
N LEU A 179 -0.78 10.22 -7.15
CA LEU A 179 -0.26 8.86 -7.26
C LEU A 179 -1.25 7.81 -6.74
N SER A 180 -1.85 8.05 -5.57
CA SER A 180 -2.75 7.09 -4.92
C SER A 180 -4.02 6.85 -5.72
N ALA A 181 -4.48 7.83 -6.50
CA ALA A 181 -5.63 7.67 -7.39
C ALA A 181 -5.42 6.59 -8.46
N PHE A 182 -4.18 6.28 -8.81
CA PHE A 182 -3.80 5.24 -9.76
C PHE A 182 -3.35 3.93 -9.09
N MET A 183 -3.52 3.80 -7.78
CA MET A 183 -3.23 2.57 -7.03
C MET A 183 -4.51 1.76 -6.80
N PRO A 184 -4.43 0.47 -6.41
CA PRO A 184 -5.61 -0.38 -6.23
C PRO A 184 -6.62 0.12 -5.19
N ALA A 185 -6.19 0.96 -4.25
CA ALA A 185 -7.05 1.61 -3.27
C ALA A 185 -6.48 2.97 -2.84
N MET A 186 -7.39 3.87 -2.43
CA MET A 186 -7.07 5.18 -1.85
C MET A 186 -7.41 5.18 -0.34
N GLN A 187 -6.50 5.69 0.49
CA GLN A 187 -6.72 5.82 1.94
C GLN A 187 -6.44 7.25 2.43
N PHE A 188 -7.48 7.93 2.89
CA PHE A 188 -7.35 9.23 3.56
C PHE A 188 -7.26 9.03 5.07
N SER A 189 -6.12 9.37 5.67
CA SER A 189 -5.98 9.53 7.13
C SER A 189 -5.99 11.00 7.54
N ILE A 190 -5.41 11.85 6.70
CA ILE A 190 -5.53 13.31 6.79
C ILE A 190 -6.57 13.74 5.77
N PRO A 191 -7.69 14.32 6.19
CA PRO A 191 -8.75 14.68 5.27
C PRO A 191 -8.38 15.92 4.45
N PRO A 192 -8.79 16.01 3.18
CA PRO A 192 -8.43 17.14 2.31
C PRO A 192 -8.99 18.48 2.83
N TRP A 193 -10.11 18.47 3.55
CA TRP A 193 -10.70 19.66 4.18
C TRP A 193 -9.92 20.19 5.38
N ALA A 194 -8.87 19.50 5.83
CA ALA A 194 -7.92 20.07 6.79
C ALA A 194 -7.04 21.16 6.17
N TYR A 195 -6.89 21.16 4.84
CA TYR A 195 -6.15 22.16 4.08
C TYR A 195 -7.07 23.32 3.67
N ASP A 196 -7.43 23.39 2.38
CA ASP A 196 -8.19 24.46 1.77
C ASP A 196 -9.17 23.93 0.71
N LYS A 197 -9.95 24.84 0.11
CA LYS A 197 -10.98 24.49 -0.88
C LYS A 197 -10.39 23.88 -2.16
N GLU A 198 -9.20 24.30 -2.55
CA GLU A 198 -8.56 23.81 -3.78
C GLU A 198 -8.10 22.36 -3.58
N VAL A 199 -7.48 22.02 -2.43
CA VAL A 199 -7.14 20.63 -2.09
C VAL A 199 -8.39 19.73 -2.08
N VAL A 200 -9.52 20.23 -1.57
CA VAL A 200 -10.81 19.49 -1.62
C VAL A 200 -11.27 19.26 -3.06
N GLN A 201 -11.17 20.26 -3.94
CA GLN A 201 -11.54 20.14 -5.35
C GLN A 201 -10.64 19.13 -6.08
N ILE A 202 -9.33 19.18 -5.84
CA ILE A 202 -8.35 18.23 -6.38
C ILE A 202 -8.65 16.82 -5.86
N ALA A 203 -8.93 16.65 -4.58
CA ALA A 203 -9.33 15.36 -4.00
C ALA A 203 -10.60 14.80 -4.64
N GLN A 204 -11.60 15.64 -4.91
CA GLN A 204 -12.81 15.22 -5.63
C GLN A 204 -12.50 14.81 -7.07
N LYS A 205 -11.67 15.59 -7.80
CA LYS A 205 -11.21 15.28 -9.16
C LYS A 205 -10.57 13.90 -9.22
N PHE A 206 -9.60 13.63 -8.34
CA PHE A 206 -8.85 12.37 -8.34
C PHE A 206 -9.64 11.18 -7.78
N THR A 207 -10.56 11.40 -6.83
CA THR A 207 -11.47 10.34 -6.39
C THR A 207 -12.40 9.92 -7.53
N GLN A 208 -12.93 10.88 -8.31
CA GLN A 208 -13.75 10.58 -9.49
C GLN A 208 -12.95 9.92 -10.61
N LEU A 209 -11.69 10.33 -10.81
CA LEU A 209 -10.79 9.66 -11.75
C LEU A 209 -10.58 8.20 -11.32
N HIS A 210 -10.26 7.96 -10.06
CA HIS A 210 -10.08 6.61 -9.54
C HIS A 210 -11.35 5.77 -9.74
N GLU A 211 -12.52 6.28 -9.38
CA GLU A 211 -13.81 5.58 -9.53
C GLU A 211 -14.13 5.22 -10.98
N LYS A 212 -13.83 6.11 -11.94
CA LYS A 212 -14.22 5.94 -13.35
C LYS A 212 -13.20 5.20 -14.20
N LEU A 213 -11.91 5.34 -13.90
CA LEU A 213 -10.82 4.82 -14.72
C LEU A 213 -10.11 3.65 -14.03
N VAL A 214 -9.70 3.82 -12.77
CA VAL A 214 -8.76 2.90 -12.12
C VAL A 214 -9.48 1.74 -11.45
N ALA A 215 -10.51 2.01 -10.63
CA ALA A 215 -11.26 0.98 -9.93
C ALA A 215 -11.89 -0.07 -10.87
N PRO A 216 -12.48 0.29 -12.03
CA PRO A 216 -12.97 -0.72 -12.98
C PRO A 216 -11.85 -1.61 -13.53
N ARG A 217 -10.69 -1.05 -13.87
CA ARG A 217 -9.53 -1.82 -14.34
C ARG A 217 -8.98 -2.73 -13.25
N VAL A 218 -8.90 -2.26 -12.00
CA VAL A 218 -8.50 -3.07 -10.85
C VAL A 218 -9.45 -4.26 -10.65
N LEU A 219 -10.76 -4.06 -10.81
CA LEU A 219 -11.76 -5.14 -10.68
C LEU A 219 -11.66 -6.16 -11.82
N GLU A 220 -11.42 -5.70 -13.05
CA GLU A 220 -11.18 -6.56 -14.21
C GLU A 220 -9.93 -7.43 -14.00
N LEU A 221 -8.80 -6.80 -13.69
CA LEU A 221 -7.52 -7.46 -13.45
C LEU A 221 -7.57 -8.37 -12.22
N ALA A 222 -8.36 -8.03 -11.20
CA ALA A 222 -8.59 -8.91 -10.05
C ALA A 222 -9.26 -10.24 -10.44
N GLY A 223 -10.03 -10.26 -11.53
CA GLY A 223 -10.53 -11.49 -12.14
C GLY A 223 -9.40 -12.34 -12.74
N GLU A 224 -8.48 -11.72 -13.48
CA GLU A 224 -7.32 -12.38 -14.10
C GLU A 224 -6.36 -12.98 -13.08
N VAL A 225 -6.17 -12.29 -11.94
CA VAL A 225 -5.30 -12.74 -10.83
C VAL A 225 -5.65 -14.16 -10.36
N LEU A 226 -6.93 -14.57 -10.44
CA LEU A 226 -7.36 -15.91 -10.03
C LEU A 226 -6.82 -17.02 -10.94
N ASP A 227 -6.51 -16.69 -12.19
CA ASP A 227 -6.05 -17.65 -13.20
C ASP A 227 -4.52 -17.60 -13.38
N THR A 228 -3.93 -16.40 -13.42
CA THR A 228 -2.49 -16.23 -13.74
C THR A 228 -1.63 -15.90 -12.53
N GLY A 229 -2.21 -15.24 -11.53
CA GLY A 229 -1.46 -14.63 -10.42
C GLY A 229 -0.65 -13.40 -10.82
N ASP A 230 -0.88 -12.82 -12.00
CA ASP A 230 -0.15 -11.63 -12.47
C ASP A 230 -0.45 -10.40 -11.62
N PRO A 231 0.50 -9.46 -11.46
CA PRO A 231 0.26 -8.26 -10.68
C PRO A 231 -0.71 -7.30 -11.34
N ILE A 232 -1.50 -6.59 -10.54
CA ILE A 232 -2.39 -5.53 -11.05
C ILE A 232 -1.57 -4.30 -11.43
N ILE A 233 -0.63 -3.92 -10.57
CA ILE A 233 0.31 -2.83 -10.81
C ILE A 233 1.63 -3.45 -11.28
N ARG A 234 2.02 -3.18 -12.53
CA ARG A 234 3.13 -3.86 -13.19
C ARG A 234 4.30 -2.91 -13.47
N PRO A 235 5.55 -3.39 -13.42
CA PRO A 235 6.69 -2.60 -13.85
C PRO A 235 6.71 -2.50 -15.37
N LEU A 236 7.33 -1.47 -15.94
CA LEU A 236 7.35 -1.29 -17.40
C LEU A 236 7.99 -2.47 -18.15
N TRP A 237 9.00 -3.10 -17.54
CA TRP A 237 9.64 -4.26 -18.14
C TRP A 237 8.71 -5.45 -18.32
N TRP A 238 7.52 -5.46 -17.70
CA TRP A 238 6.52 -6.51 -17.86
C TRP A 238 6.03 -6.67 -19.30
N ILE A 239 5.91 -5.55 -20.03
CA ILE A 239 5.55 -5.53 -21.45
C ILE A 239 6.76 -5.31 -22.36
N ALA A 240 7.92 -5.00 -21.77
CA ALA A 240 9.17 -4.65 -22.45
C ALA A 240 10.33 -5.52 -21.94
N ASN A 241 10.21 -6.83 -22.14
CA ASN A 241 11.06 -7.86 -21.50
C ASN A 241 12.53 -7.82 -21.90
N ASP A 242 12.88 -7.24 -23.06
CA ASP A 242 14.25 -7.16 -23.57
C ASP A 242 14.79 -5.70 -23.57
N ASP A 243 14.16 -4.83 -22.79
CA ASP A 243 14.45 -3.40 -22.76
C ASP A 243 15.20 -3.01 -21.47
N GLU A 244 16.52 -2.81 -21.59
CA GLU A 244 17.37 -2.44 -20.45
C GLU A 244 17.00 -1.11 -19.79
N ALA A 245 16.35 -0.20 -20.53
CA ALA A 245 15.87 1.05 -19.94
C ALA A 245 14.68 0.76 -19.02
N ALA A 246 13.73 -0.08 -19.47
CA ALA A 246 12.54 -0.45 -18.70
C ALA A 246 12.89 -1.16 -17.37
N PHE A 247 14.00 -1.90 -17.31
CA PHE A 247 14.47 -2.56 -16.07
C PHE A 247 14.79 -1.58 -14.93
N LYS A 248 15.14 -0.33 -15.25
CA LYS A 248 15.61 0.67 -14.28
C LYS A 248 14.54 1.67 -13.89
N ILE A 249 13.37 1.63 -14.53
CA ILE A 249 12.30 2.58 -14.24
C ILE A 249 11.58 2.20 -12.95
N ASP A 250 11.74 3.04 -11.94
CA ASP A 250 11.10 2.93 -10.62
C ASP A 250 10.09 4.05 -10.35
N SER A 251 9.92 4.98 -11.30
CA SER A 251 9.07 6.17 -11.18
C SER A 251 7.86 6.16 -12.12
N GLN A 252 7.66 5.06 -12.85
CA GLN A 252 6.50 4.80 -13.70
C GLN A 252 6.01 3.37 -13.46
N PHE A 253 4.73 3.13 -13.70
CA PHE A 253 4.14 1.80 -13.57
C PHE A 253 3.01 1.63 -14.57
N LEU A 254 2.56 0.39 -14.74
CA LEU A 254 1.40 0.01 -15.52
C LEU A 254 0.27 -0.44 -14.58
N ILE A 255 -0.97 -0.24 -14.99
CA ILE A 255 -2.16 -0.91 -14.45
C ILE A 255 -2.61 -1.88 -15.53
N GLY A 256 -2.42 -3.18 -15.30
CA GLY A 256 -2.48 -4.17 -16.37
C GLY A 256 -1.33 -4.00 -17.37
N ASP A 257 -1.59 -4.23 -18.65
CA ASP A 257 -0.60 -4.08 -19.72
C ASP A 257 -0.76 -2.79 -20.54
N ASP A 258 -1.84 -2.04 -20.31
CA ASP A 258 -2.34 -1.04 -21.26
C ASP A 258 -2.53 0.36 -20.68
N LEU A 259 -2.38 0.56 -19.37
CA LEU A 259 -2.48 1.88 -18.74
C LEU A 259 -1.17 2.21 -18.03
N MET A 260 -0.31 3.00 -18.66
CA MET A 260 0.95 3.45 -18.07
C MET A 260 0.75 4.78 -17.33
N VAL A 261 1.35 4.91 -16.15
CA VAL A 261 1.24 6.09 -15.28
C VAL A 261 2.63 6.60 -14.91
N ALA A 262 2.83 7.90 -15.02
CA ALA A 262 4.07 8.63 -14.73
C ALA A 262 3.76 9.86 -13.86
N PRO A 263 3.63 9.71 -12.53
CA PRO A 263 3.31 10.81 -11.61
C PRO A 263 4.49 11.76 -11.37
N VAL A 264 4.26 13.02 -11.02
CA VAL A 264 5.36 13.90 -10.58
C VAL A 264 5.74 13.56 -9.13
N LEU A 265 7.02 13.32 -8.87
CA LEU A 265 7.54 12.86 -7.56
C LEU A 265 8.60 13.81 -6.96
N GLU A 266 8.77 14.99 -7.54
CA GLU A 266 9.76 15.99 -7.12
C GLU A 266 9.07 17.27 -6.66
N PRO A 267 9.55 17.93 -5.60
CA PRO A 267 8.97 19.18 -5.12
C PRO A 267 9.17 20.32 -6.12
N GLY A 268 8.14 21.16 -6.29
CA GLY A 268 8.13 22.34 -7.15
C GLY A 268 8.10 22.03 -8.66
N LYS A 269 7.91 20.77 -9.06
CA LYS A 269 7.93 20.38 -10.47
C LYS A 269 6.52 20.34 -11.08
N GLN A 270 6.43 20.86 -12.31
CA GLN A 270 5.23 20.82 -13.17
C GLN A 270 5.54 20.17 -14.53
N GLU A 271 6.59 19.36 -14.55
CA GLU A 271 7.08 18.63 -15.71
C GLU A 271 7.85 17.40 -15.20
N ARG A 272 8.00 16.38 -16.03
CA ARG A 272 8.92 15.27 -15.76
C ARG A 272 9.37 14.57 -17.03
N ASP A 273 10.49 13.87 -16.92
CA ASP A 273 10.90 12.92 -17.96
C ASP A 273 10.04 11.65 -17.89
N ILE A 274 9.65 11.15 -19.05
CA ILE A 274 8.78 9.98 -19.23
C ILE A 274 9.42 9.04 -20.25
N TYR A 275 9.50 7.77 -19.91
CA TYR A 275 9.92 6.73 -20.83
C TYR A 275 8.70 5.95 -21.34
N LEU A 276 8.50 5.94 -22.66
CA LEU A 276 7.51 5.12 -23.33
C LEU A 276 8.20 3.89 -23.94
N PRO A 277 7.86 2.66 -23.53
CA PRO A 277 8.33 1.46 -24.22
C PRO A 277 7.72 1.40 -25.63
N ALA A 278 8.32 0.58 -26.50
CA ALA A 278 7.83 0.39 -27.88
C ALA A 278 6.34 0.03 -27.89
N GLY A 279 5.54 0.74 -28.70
CA GLY A 279 4.11 0.52 -28.73
C GLY A 279 3.34 1.68 -29.34
N ARG A 280 2.02 1.60 -29.26
CA ARG A 280 1.10 2.66 -29.65
C ARG A 280 0.43 3.19 -28.40
N TRP A 281 0.79 4.40 -28.02
CA TRP A 281 0.34 5.05 -26.80
C TRP A 281 -0.45 6.30 -27.14
N MET A 282 -1.52 6.55 -26.37
CA MET A 282 -2.24 7.82 -26.37
C MET A 282 -2.13 8.46 -24.99
N SER A 283 -1.64 9.70 -24.91
CA SER A 283 -1.59 10.42 -23.63
C SER A 283 -2.99 10.81 -23.15
N TYR A 284 -3.11 11.10 -21.86
CA TYR A 284 -4.32 11.71 -21.28
C TYR A 284 -4.72 13.06 -21.93
N LYS A 285 -3.79 13.70 -22.66
CA LYS A 285 -4.01 14.93 -23.45
C LYS A 285 -4.46 14.64 -24.90
N GLY A 286 -4.55 13.36 -25.29
CA GLY A 286 -4.96 12.94 -26.64
C GLY A 286 -3.83 12.94 -27.67
N GLU A 287 -2.57 13.03 -27.24
CA GLU A 287 -1.41 12.95 -28.13
C GLU A 287 -1.11 11.49 -28.45
N HIS A 288 -0.79 11.20 -29.72
CA HIS A 288 -0.48 9.85 -30.18
C HIS A 288 1.03 9.64 -30.36
N PHE A 289 1.52 8.51 -29.85
CA PHE A 289 2.91 8.06 -29.97
C PHE A 289 2.92 6.65 -30.55
N ASP A 290 3.47 6.48 -31.75
CA ASP A 290 3.37 5.25 -32.54
C ASP A 290 4.73 4.71 -33.00
N LYS A 291 5.79 5.06 -32.26
CA LYS A 291 7.19 4.74 -32.60
C LYS A 291 7.75 3.63 -31.69
N GLY A 292 9.01 3.25 -31.95
CA GLY A 292 9.81 2.49 -31.00
C GLY A 292 10.00 3.23 -29.66
N PRO A 293 10.82 2.70 -28.74
CA PRO A 293 10.93 3.28 -27.41
C PRO A 293 11.36 4.75 -27.45
N MET A 294 10.80 5.57 -26.57
CA MET A 294 10.92 7.03 -26.61
C MET A 294 11.09 7.63 -25.22
N TYR A 295 11.94 8.65 -25.12
CA TYR A 295 12.02 9.53 -23.97
C TYR A 295 11.33 10.85 -24.29
N LEU A 296 10.29 11.19 -23.52
CA LEU A 296 9.71 12.52 -23.50
C LEU A 296 10.42 13.30 -22.40
N THR A 297 11.16 14.33 -22.78
CA THR A 297 11.90 15.19 -21.84
C THR A 297 11.06 16.39 -21.44
N ASP A 298 11.08 16.76 -20.16
CA ASP A 298 10.33 17.91 -19.62
C ASP A 298 8.84 17.89 -20.03
N TYR A 299 8.22 16.70 -20.01
CA TYR A 299 6.82 16.54 -20.40
C TYR A 299 5.92 17.30 -19.40
N PRO A 300 5.09 18.27 -19.83
CA PRO A 300 4.33 19.13 -18.90
C PRO A 300 3.24 18.37 -18.15
N VAL A 301 3.27 18.48 -16.82
CA VAL A 301 2.30 17.88 -15.89
C VAL A 301 2.06 18.85 -14.73
N ASP A 302 1.03 19.67 -14.87
CA ASP A 302 0.69 20.69 -13.88
C ASP A 302 0.32 20.06 -12.52
N LEU A 303 0.32 20.88 -11.47
CA LEU A 303 -0.26 20.48 -10.20
C LEU A 303 -1.77 20.27 -10.41
N ASP A 304 -2.30 19.13 -9.96
CA ASP A 304 -3.63 18.61 -10.28
C ASP A 304 -3.73 17.70 -11.52
N GLU A 305 -2.63 17.47 -12.24
CA GLU A 305 -2.55 16.54 -13.36
C GLU A 305 -1.62 15.36 -13.08
N VAL A 306 -1.87 14.23 -13.75
CA VAL A 306 -0.97 13.08 -13.78
C VAL A 306 -0.81 12.64 -15.22
N ALA A 307 0.43 12.48 -15.67
CA ALA A 307 0.69 11.87 -16.96
C ALA A 307 0.33 10.39 -16.91
N TYR A 308 -0.64 9.99 -17.72
CA TYR A 308 -0.92 8.58 -18.02
C TYR A 308 -1.17 8.40 -19.51
N PHE A 309 -0.94 7.18 -19.97
CA PHE A 309 -0.98 6.80 -21.37
C PHE A 309 -1.73 5.48 -21.51
N THR A 310 -2.66 5.41 -22.45
CA THR A 310 -3.39 4.19 -22.77
C THR A 310 -2.84 3.57 -24.04
N TRP A 311 -2.76 2.23 -24.07
CA TRP A 311 -2.44 1.49 -25.27
C TRP A 311 -3.56 1.65 -26.30
N VAL A 312 -3.19 1.84 -27.57
CA VAL A 312 -4.13 1.92 -28.69
C VAL A 312 -3.84 0.76 -29.64
N GLN A 313 -4.84 -0.08 -29.89
CA GLN A 313 -4.74 -1.15 -30.89
C GLN A 313 -4.63 -0.57 -32.31
#